data_AF-A0A1V4ITX5-F1
#
_entry.id   AF-A0A1V4ITX5-F1
#
_cell.length_a   1.000
_cell.length_b   1.000
_cell.length_c   1.000
_cell.angle_alpha   90.00
_cell.angle_beta   90.00
_cell.angle_gamma   90.00
#
_symmetry.space_group_name_H-M   'P 1'
#
loop_
_entity.id
_entity.type
_entity.pdbx_description
1 polymer ?
#
loop_
_entity_poly.entity_id
_entity_poly.type
_entity_poly.pdbx_seq_one_letter_code
_entity_poly.pdbx_strand_id
1 'polypeptide(L)'
;MKIIIDGDACPGISIIERAAKDHEIPVIIYCDIHHFIQSDYCQVKVVDSGFQSVDMYVMNETKEGDIIVSQDYGVAAICLSKRAKVINPKGFIYDEKNIDRMLEERHISQKIRRSGGRTSNHKKRTEEDDVRLERNLIKLIRS
;
A
#
# COMPACT_ATOMS: atom_id res chain seq x y z
N MET A 1 1.42 -5.84 15.85
CA MET A 1 0.78 -5.47 14.58
C MET A 1 0.73 -3.95 14.49
N LYS A 2 1.24 -3.39 13.40
CA LYS A 2 1.08 -1.98 13.02
C LYS A 2 0.64 -1.87 11.56
N ILE A 3 0.11 -0.72 11.17
CA ILE A 3 -0.16 -0.40 9.76
C ILE A 3 1.01 0.40 9.22
N ILE A 4 1.59 -0.03 8.10
CA ILE A 4 2.62 0.72 7.38
C ILE A 4 2.04 1.14 6.03
N ILE A 5 2.04 2.44 5.76
CA ILE A 5 1.51 3.03 4.53
C ILE A 5 2.68 3.48 3.66
N ASP A 6 2.69 3.01 2.41
CA ASP A 6 3.43 3.59 1.31
C ASP A 6 2.72 4.88 0.86
N GLY A 7 3.23 6.01 1.34
CA GLY A 7 2.60 7.31 1.28
C GLY A 7 2.68 8.00 -0.08
N ASP A 8 3.59 7.60 -0.95
CA ASP A 8 3.81 8.23 -2.27
C ASP A 8 2.62 8.01 -3.21
N ALA A 9 1.77 7.03 -2.93
CA ALA A 9 0.60 6.76 -3.75
C ALA A 9 -0.55 6.07 -3.00
N CYS A 10 -0.90 6.58 -1.82
CA CYS A 10 -2.02 6.07 -1.03
C CYS A 10 -3.19 7.07 -0.96
N PRO A 11 -4.06 7.16 -1.99
CA PRO A 11 -5.32 7.85 -1.81
C PRO A 11 -6.17 7.10 -0.77
N GLY A 12 -6.66 7.81 0.25
CA GLY A 12 -7.45 7.22 1.34
C GLY A 12 -6.74 7.09 2.69
N ILE A 13 -5.61 7.79 2.90
CA ILE A 13 -4.94 7.85 4.21
C ILE A 13 -5.92 8.20 5.35
N SER A 14 -6.83 9.15 5.13
CA SER A 14 -7.84 9.53 6.14
C SER A 14 -8.78 8.38 6.55
N ILE A 15 -9.11 7.48 5.61
CA ILE A 15 -9.93 6.29 5.89
C ILE A 15 -9.13 5.29 6.72
N ILE A 16 -7.87 5.07 6.33
CA ILE A 16 -6.96 4.14 7.03
C ILE A 16 -6.68 4.64 8.44
N GLU A 17 -6.39 5.93 8.59
CA GLU A 17 -6.16 6.59 9.88
C GLU A 17 -7.36 6.46 10.80
N ARG A 18 -8.58 6.76 10.31
CA ARG A 18 -9.80 6.62 11.11
C ARG A 18 -9.99 5.18 11.58
N ALA A 19 -9.93 4.21 10.67
CA ALA A 19 -10.08 2.80 11.01
C ALA A 19 -9.00 2.31 11.99
N ALA A 20 -7.76 2.79 11.83
CA ALA A 20 -6.66 2.46 12.74
C ALA A 20 -6.87 3.07 14.13
N LYS A 21 -7.33 4.33 14.20
CA LYS A 21 -7.60 5.05 15.44
C LYS A 21 -8.75 4.41 16.23
N ASP A 22 -9.84 4.03 15.56
CA ASP A 22 -10.99 3.35 16.17
C ASP A 22 -10.61 1.97 16.75
N HIS A 23 -9.49 1.41 16.30
CA HIS A 23 -8.96 0.13 16.75
C HIS A 23 -7.64 0.24 17.54
N GLU A 24 -7.19 1.46 17.86
CA GLU A 24 -5.95 1.75 18.60
C GLU A 24 -4.69 1.10 17.98
N ILE A 25 -4.64 1.00 16.65
CA ILE A 25 -3.51 0.39 15.93
C ILE A 25 -2.51 1.48 15.51
N PRO A 26 -1.22 1.34 15.85
CA PRO A 26 -0.19 2.28 15.41
C PRO A 26 -0.08 2.33 13.89
N VAL A 27 0.05 3.54 13.34
CA VAL A 27 0.23 3.78 11.90
C VAL A 27 1.54 4.51 11.65
N ILE A 28 2.32 4.00 10.70
CA ILE A 28 3.52 4.67 10.18
C ILE A 28 3.30 4.94 8.70
N ILE A 29 3.47 6.20 8.29
CA ILE A 29 3.43 6.61 6.89
C ILE A 29 4.85 6.92 6.46
N TYR A 30 5.35 6.22 5.45
CA TYR A 30 6.59 6.58 4.78
C TYR A 30 6.26 7.36 3.51
N CYS A 31 6.85 8.54 3.32
CA CYS A 31 6.63 9.36 2.13
C CYS A 31 7.91 10.10 1.74
N ASP A 32 8.04 10.44 0.47
CA ASP A 32 9.13 11.30 0.02
C ASP A 32 8.97 12.77 0.50
N ILE A 33 9.99 13.58 0.28
CA ILE A 33 10.00 15.03 0.60
C ILE A 33 9.01 15.86 -0.23
N HIS A 34 8.47 15.32 -1.32
CA HIS A 34 7.54 16.00 -2.22
C HIS A 34 6.08 15.79 -1.81
N HIS A 35 5.81 14.80 -0.96
CA HIS A 35 4.48 14.52 -0.41
C HIS A 35 4.33 15.11 0.99
N PHE A 36 3.65 16.25 1.09
CA PHE A 36 3.30 16.83 2.39
C PHE A 36 2.11 16.09 3.00
N ILE A 37 2.38 15.27 4.01
CA ILE A 37 1.36 14.52 4.77
C ILE A 37 1.45 14.98 6.22
N GLN A 38 0.33 15.44 6.78
CA GLN A 38 0.21 15.80 8.18
C GLN A 38 -0.89 14.96 8.82
N SER A 39 -0.59 14.41 10.00
CA SER A 39 -1.52 13.61 10.79
C SER A 39 -1.21 13.79 12.28
N ASP A 40 -2.27 13.87 13.09
CA ASP A 40 -2.16 13.92 14.55
C ASP A 40 -2.11 12.51 15.18
N TYR A 41 -2.39 11.46 14.40
CA TYR A 41 -2.42 10.07 14.86
C TYR A 41 -1.28 9.23 14.28
N CYS A 42 -1.03 9.39 12.98
CA CYS A 42 -0.02 8.62 12.26
C CYS A 42 1.38 9.19 12.50
N GLN A 43 2.37 8.31 12.68
CA GLN A 43 3.77 8.71 12.62
C GLN A 43 4.18 8.89 11.15
N VAL A 44 4.39 10.13 10.72
CA VAL A 44 4.89 10.44 9.37
C VAL A 44 6.42 10.42 9.38
N LYS A 45 7.02 9.60 8.52
CA LYS A 45 8.47 9.48 8.32
C LYS A 45 8.80 9.87 6.89
N VAL A 46 9.36 11.07 6.74
CA VAL A 46 9.81 11.58 5.43
C VAL A 46 11.16 10.97 5.09
N VAL A 47 11.29 10.40 3.89
CA VAL A 47 12.52 9.78 3.40
C VAL A 47 13.16 10.67 2.33
N ASP A 48 14.49 10.79 2.38
CA ASP A 48 15.24 11.57 1.41
C ASP A 48 15.34 10.82 0.07
N SER A 49 15.20 11.54 -1.04
CA SER A 49 15.10 10.99 -2.40
C SER A 49 16.40 10.39 -2.93
N GLY A 50 17.51 10.51 -2.18
CA GLY A 50 18.86 10.19 -2.64
C GLY A 50 19.36 8.74 -2.44
N PHE A 51 18.99 8.03 -1.36
CA PHE A 51 19.69 6.77 -0.99
C PHE A 51 18.79 5.54 -0.82
N GLN A 52 17.53 5.69 -0.38
CA GLN A 52 16.56 4.59 -0.28
C GLN A 52 15.16 5.11 -0.62
N SER A 53 14.42 4.39 -1.48
CA SER A 53 13.03 4.73 -1.78
C SER A 53 12.10 4.43 -0.61
N VAL A 54 10.91 5.07 -0.58
CA VAL A 54 9.82 4.74 0.36
C VAL A 54 9.57 3.24 0.41
N ASP A 55 9.52 2.59 -0.77
CA ASP A 55 9.40 1.14 -0.91
C ASP A 55 10.40 0.37 -0.03
N MET A 56 11.68 0.76 -0.04
CA MET A 56 12.73 0.08 0.74
C MET A 56 12.48 0.22 2.24
N TYR A 57 12.06 1.38 2.73
CA TYR A 57 11.72 1.56 4.13
C TYR A 57 10.49 0.74 4.54
N VAL A 58 9.44 0.75 3.71
CA VAL A 58 8.24 -0.07 3.94
C VAL A 58 8.62 -1.55 4.04
N MET A 59 9.37 -2.05 3.05
CA MET A 59 9.80 -3.45 3.04
C MET A 59 10.67 -3.79 4.24
N ASN A 60 11.63 -2.94 4.62
CA ASN A 60 12.55 -3.20 5.72
C ASN A 60 11.87 -3.16 7.10
N GLU A 61 10.95 -2.22 7.31
CA GLU A 61 10.22 -2.04 8.58
C GLU A 61 9.10 -3.09 8.78
N THR A 62 8.66 -3.73 7.70
CA THR A 62 7.64 -4.77 7.72
C THR A 62 8.07 -5.96 8.59
N LYS A 63 7.20 -6.34 9.53
CA LYS A 63 7.33 -7.55 10.37
C LYS A 63 6.12 -8.47 10.18
N GLU A 64 6.26 -9.70 10.64
CA GLU A 64 5.17 -10.69 10.65
C GLU A 64 3.93 -10.13 11.37
N GLY A 65 2.76 -10.30 10.74
CA GLY A 65 1.48 -9.83 11.27
C GLY A 65 1.19 -8.34 11.11
N ASP A 66 2.10 -7.54 10.54
CA ASP A 66 1.80 -6.14 10.17
C ASP A 66 0.84 -6.07 8.98
N ILE A 67 0.17 -4.92 8.82
CA ILE A 67 -0.68 -4.61 7.67
C ILE A 67 0.02 -3.55 6.82
N ILE A 68 0.27 -3.87 5.55
CA ILE A 68 0.95 -2.98 4.62
C ILE A 68 -0.05 -2.44 3.60
N VAL A 69 -0.09 -1.12 3.44
CA VAL A 69 -0.89 -0.47 2.41
C VAL A 69 0.05 0.00 1.31
N SER A 70 0.01 -0.66 0.14
CA SER A 70 0.80 -0.26 -1.03
C SER A 70 0.09 -0.66 -2.31
N GLN A 71 0.32 0.12 -3.37
CA GLN A 71 -0.14 -0.20 -4.72
C GLN A 71 0.93 -0.91 -5.56
N ASP A 72 2.18 -0.97 -5.10
CA ASP A 72 3.25 -1.65 -5.82
C ASP A 72 3.24 -3.16 -5.55
N TYR A 73 3.07 -3.94 -6.61
CA TYR A 73 2.99 -5.40 -6.51
C TYR A 73 4.31 -6.05 -6.06
N GLY A 74 5.46 -5.42 -6.34
CA GLY A 74 6.76 -5.89 -5.86
C GLY A 74 6.91 -5.69 -4.35
N VAL A 75 6.54 -4.51 -3.86
CA VAL A 75 6.48 -4.24 -2.40
C VAL A 75 5.52 -5.20 -1.72
N ALA A 76 4.33 -5.40 -2.31
CA ALA A 76 3.34 -6.32 -1.79
C ALA A 76 3.86 -7.76 -1.71
N ALA A 77 4.51 -8.26 -2.76
CA ALA A 77 5.09 -9.60 -2.78
C ALA A 77 6.15 -9.81 -1.69
N ILE A 78 7.05 -8.82 -1.52
CA ILE A 78 8.08 -8.89 -0.49
C ILE A 78 7.47 -8.86 0.91
N CYS A 79 6.47 -8.01 1.15
CA CYS A 79 5.80 -7.94 2.45
C CYS A 79 5.00 -9.21 2.76
N LEU A 80 4.34 -9.81 1.78
CA LEU A 80 3.67 -11.11 1.92
C LEU A 80 4.68 -12.21 2.30
N SER A 81 5.86 -12.24 1.69
CA SER A 81 6.91 -13.22 2.04
C SER A 81 7.39 -13.11 3.50
N LYS A 82 7.22 -11.94 4.11
CA LYS A 82 7.48 -11.68 5.54
C LYS A 82 6.29 -12.02 6.44
N ARG A 83 5.24 -12.66 5.91
CA ARG A 83 3.99 -12.98 6.61
C ARG A 83 3.24 -11.74 7.12
N ALA A 84 3.40 -10.62 6.44
CA ALA A 84 2.55 -9.46 6.64
C ALA A 84 1.27 -9.59 5.78
N LYS A 85 0.22 -8.89 6.18
CA LYS A 85 -1.02 -8.74 5.41
C LYS A 85 -0.85 -7.52 4.50
N VAL A 86 -1.28 -7.58 3.24
CA VAL A 86 -1.11 -6.45 2.32
C VAL A 86 -2.43 -6.08 1.65
N ILE A 87 -2.69 -4.78 1.54
CA ILE A 87 -3.89 -4.22 0.91
C ILE A 87 -3.53 -3.06 -0.01
N ASN A 88 -4.18 -3.01 -1.17
CA ASN A 88 -4.11 -1.90 -2.10
C ASN A 88 -4.87 -0.67 -1.56
N PRO A 89 -4.48 0.57 -1.87
CA PRO A 89 -5.24 1.79 -1.53
C PRO A 89 -6.70 1.80 -2.04
N LYS A 90 -7.05 0.98 -3.03
CA LYS A 90 -8.44 0.74 -3.48
C LYS A 90 -9.14 -0.39 -2.71
N GLY A 91 -8.55 -0.90 -1.64
CA GLY A 91 -9.12 -1.93 -0.78
C GLY A 91 -9.02 -3.38 -1.27
N PHE A 92 -8.30 -3.67 -2.35
CA PHE A 92 -8.05 -5.05 -2.76
C PHE A 92 -6.98 -5.69 -1.87
N ILE A 93 -7.25 -6.88 -1.32
CA ILE A 93 -6.28 -7.60 -0.50
C ILE A 93 -5.36 -8.40 -1.42
N TYR A 94 -4.06 -8.31 -1.21
CA TYR A 94 -3.10 -9.20 -1.84
C TYR A 94 -2.87 -10.44 -1.00
N ASP A 95 -2.76 -11.58 -1.66
CA ASP A 95 -2.44 -12.86 -1.05
C ASP A 95 -1.59 -13.70 -2.01
N GLU A 96 -1.08 -14.82 -1.51
CA GLU A 96 -0.26 -15.77 -2.28
C GLU A 96 -0.99 -16.32 -3.53
N LYS A 97 -2.33 -16.29 -3.55
CA LYS A 97 -3.13 -16.83 -4.66
C LYS A 97 -3.25 -15.82 -5.81
N ASN A 98 -3.07 -14.53 -5.53
CA ASN A 98 -3.29 -13.48 -6.52
C ASN A 98 -2.03 -12.70 -6.90
N ILE A 99 -1.02 -12.65 -6.02
CA ILE A 99 0.13 -11.76 -6.21
C ILE A 99 0.97 -12.11 -7.44
N ASP A 100 1.17 -13.40 -7.71
CA ASP A 100 1.96 -13.86 -8.87
C ASP A 100 1.33 -13.43 -10.19
N ARG A 101 0.01 -13.59 -10.31
CA ARG A 101 -0.75 -13.12 -11.49
C ARG A 101 -0.60 -11.62 -11.67
N MET A 102 -0.68 -10.84 -10.58
CA MET A 102 -0.54 -9.38 -10.63
C MET A 102 0.85 -8.95 -11.11
N LEU A 103 1.90 -9.62 -10.64
CA LEU A 103 3.28 -9.39 -11.08
C LEU A 103 3.46 -9.71 -12.58
N GLU A 104 2.88 -10.82 -13.04
CA GLU A 104 2.90 -11.20 -14.46
C GLU A 104 2.17 -10.17 -15.33
N GLU A 105 0.98 -9.75 -14.94
CA GLU A 105 0.20 -8.71 -15.64
C GLU A 105 0.96 -7.38 -15.72
N ARG A 106 1.66 -7.00 -14.64
CA ARG A 106 2.54 -5.82 -14.64
C ARG A 106 3.67 -5.97 -15.65
N HIS A 107 4.33 -7.13 -15.70
CA HIS A 107 5.41 -7.42 -16.66
C HIS A 107 4.94 -7.37 -18.11
N ILE A 108 3.81 -8.02 -18.40
CA ILE A 108 3.19 -7.99 -19.74
C ILE A 108 2.85 -6.55 -20.13
N SER A 109 2.23 -5.78 -19.22
CA SER A 109 1.90 -4.37 -19.44
C SER A 109 3.14 -3.51 -19.72
N GLN A 110 4.25 -3.77 -19.02
CA GLN A 110 5.53 -3.09 -19.27
C GLN A 110 6.11 -3.45 -20.65
N LYS A 111 6.05 -4.73 -21.06
CA LYS A 111 6.48 -5.17 -22.40
C LYS A 111 5.68 -4.47 -23.50
N ILE A 112 4.35 -4.41 -23.38
CA ILE A 112 3.47 -3.73 -24.35
C ILE A 112 3.85 -2.25 -24.49
N ARG A 113 4.07 -1.54 -23.37
CA ARG A 113 4.49 -0.13 -23.42
C ARG A 113 5.85 0.05 -24.11
N ARG A 114 6.82 -0.83 -23.83
CA ARG A 114 8.15 -0.78 -24.46
C ARG A 114 8.10 -1.02 -25.97
N SER A 115 7.16 -1.83 -26.45
CA SER A 115 6.93 -2.03 -27.89
C SER A 115 6.04 -0.95 -28.54
N GLY A 116 5.79 0.18 -27.85
CA GLY A 116 4.97 1.29 -28.36
C GLY A 116 3.46 1.06 -28.26
N GLY A 117 3.02 -0.04 -27.65
CA GLY A 117 1.61 -0.33 -27.41
C GLY A 117 1.03 0.50 -26.26
N ARG A 118 -0.29 0.71 -26.28
CA ARG A 118 -1.01 1.43 -25.23
C ARG A 118 -1.57 0.44 -24.21
N THR A 119 -1.42 0.76 -22.92
CA THR A 119 -2.11 0.05 -21.83
C THR A 119 -3.23 0.92 -21.27
N SER A 120 -4.20 0.31 -20.57
CA SER A 120 -5.23 1.09 -19.87
C SER A 120 -4.59 2.01 -18.83
N ASN A 121 -5.13 3.21 -18.70
CA ASN A 121 -4.73 4.15 -17.65
C ASN A 121 -5.38 3.77 -16.31
N HIS A 122 -4.78 4.22 -15.21
CA HIS A 122 -5.38 4.08 -13.89
C HIS A 122 -6.76 4.73 -13.87
N LYS A 123 -7.78 3.94 -13.51
CA LYS A 123 -9.15 4.46 -13.31
C LYS A 123 -9.17 5.40 -12.12
N LYS A 124 -9.93 6.49 -12.25
CA LYS A 124 -10.23 7.42 -11.14
C LYS A 124 -10.79 6.63 -9.95
N ARG A 125 -10.46 7.07 -8.74
CA ARG A 125 -11.00 6.53 -7.49
C ARG A 125 -12.52 6.75 -7.44
N THR A 126 -13.25 5.76 -6.93
CA THR A 126 -14.71 5.81 -6.75
C THR A 126 -15.10 5.62 -5.28
N GLU A 127 -16.35 5.91 -4.94
CA GLU A 127 -16.89 5.68 -3.58
C GLU A 127 -16.84 4.19 -3.21
N GLU A 128 -17.02 3.29 -4.18
CA GLU A 128 -16.88 1.85 -3.94
C GLU A 128 -15.44 1.44 -3.59
N ASP A 129 -14.43 2.19 -4.06
CA ASP A 129 -13.04 1.98 -3.65
C ASP A 129 -12.87 2.33 -2.15
N ASP A 130 -13.52 3.40 -1.66
CA ASP A 130 -13.47 3.84 -0.26
C ASP A 130 -14.16 2.84 0.67
N VAL A 131 -15.39 2.45 0.33
CA VAL A 131 -16.16 1.45 1.10
C VAL A 131 -15.42 0.11 1.14
N ARG A 132 -14.80 -0.28 0.01
CA ARG A 132 -14.02 -1.53 -0.04
C ARG A 132 -12.75 -1.44 0.79
N LEU A 133 -12.04 -0.30 0.76
CA LEU A 133 -10.85 -0.07 1.56
C LEU A 133 -11.16 -0.21 3.04
N GLU A 134 -12.14 0.53 3.55
CA GLU A 134 -12.51 0.51 4.97
C GLU A 134 -12.93 -0.90 5.42
N ARG A 135 -13.85 -1.53 4.69
CA ARG A 135 -14.36 -2.86 5.04
C ARG A 135 -13.25 -3.91 5.08
N ASN A 136 -12.39 -3.93 4.07
CA ASN A 136 -11.34 -4.96 3.97
C ASN A 136 -10.19 -4.68 4.93
N LEU A 137 -9.88 -3.41 5.21
CA LEU A 137 -8.91 -3.05 6.24
C LEU A 137 -9.36 -3.52 7.62
N ILE A 138 -10.62 -3.24 8.00
CA ILE A 138 -11.21 -3.72 9.27
C ILE A 138 -11.17 -5.25 9.34
N LYS A 139 -11.42 -5.94 8.23
CA LYS A 139 -11.29 -7.41 8.17
C LYS A 139 -9.86 -7.86 8.50
N LEU A 140 -8.84 -7.22 7.92
CA LEU A 140 -7.43 -7.57 8.19
C LEU A 140 -7.02 -7.26 9.63
N ILE A 141 -7.55 -6.16 10.20
CA ILE A 141 -7.32 -5.77 11.59
C ILE A 141 -7.82 -6.83 12.56
N ARG A 142 -8.97 -7.45 12.28
CA ARG A 142 -9.63 -8.42 13.18
C ARG A 142 -9.19 -9.87 12.99
N SER A 143 -8.34 -10.15 12.00
CA SER A 143 -7.96 -11.51 11.61
C SER A 143 -6.66 -12.00 12.21
#